data_AF-A0AAD5CQ80-F1
#
_entry.id   AF-A0AAD5CQ80-F1
#
_cell.length_a   1.000
_cell.length_b   1.000
_cell.length_c   1.000
_cell.angle_alpha   90.00
_cell.angle_beta   90.00
_cell.angle_gamma   90.00
#
_symmetry.space_group_name_H-M   'P 1'
#
loop_
_entity.id
_entity.type
_entity.pdbx_description
1 polymer ?
#
loop_
_entity_poly.entity_id
_entity_poly.type
_entity_poly.pdbx_seq_one_letter_code
_entity_poly.pdbx_strand_id
1 'polypeptide(L)'
;NRDPELVKKIGAATALEVRATGINYAFAPCVAVCRDPRWGRCFESFSEDPNIVRAMTEIIPGLQGEIPVNGRKGVPFVDGQTKVASSAKHFVGDGGTTRGINENDTVIDF
;
A
#
# COMPACT_ATOMS: atom_id res chain seq x y z
N ASN A 1 10.75 -17.22 3.86
CA ASN A 1 11.22 -16.06 3.05
C ASN A 1 10.09 -15.03 2.94
N ARG A 2 10.42 -13.74 3.00
CA ARG A 2 9.49 -12.62 2.75
C ARG A 2 9.80 -12.10 1.34
N ASP A 3 8.78 -11.93 0.49
CA ASP A 3 8.96 -11.77 -0.96
C ASP A 3 8.29 -10.50 -1.52
N PRO A 4 8.99 -9.35 -1.53
CA PRO A 4 8.52 -8.11 -2.16
C PRO A 4 8.31 -8.21 -3.68
N GLU A 5 9.10 -9.03 -4.37
CA GLU A 5 9.00 -9.21 -5.83
C GLU A 5 7.70 -9.91 -6.22
N LEU A 6 7.23 -10.86 -5.39
CA LEU A 6 5.89 -11.42 -5.54
C LEU A 6 4.81 -10.34 -5.42
N VAL A 7 4.92 -9.47 -4.42
CA VAL A 7 3.95 -8.38 -4.19
C VAL A 7 3.95 -7.35 -5.33
N LYS A 8 5.11 -7.09 -5.93
CA LYS A 8 5.23 -6.31 -7.17
C LYS A 8 4.48 -6.93 -8.34
N LYS A 9 4.64 -8.25 -8.54
CA LYS A 9 3.93 -9.01 -9.57
C LYS A 9 2.42 -8.99 -9.35
N ILE A 10 1.96 -9.10 -8.09
CA ILE A 10 0.54 -8.93 -7.72
C ILE A 10 0.05 -7.54 -8.13
N GLY A 11 0.81 -6.47 -7.85
CA GLY A 11 0.47 -5.11 -8.28
C GLY A 11 0.36 -4.98 -9.80
N ALA A 12 1.29 -5.59 -10.54
CA ALA A 12 1.28 -5.56 -12.01
C ALA A 12 0.08 -6.31 -12.62
N ALA A 13 -0.26 -7.49 -12.08
CA ALA A 13 -1.46 -8.23 -12.49
C ALA A 13 -2.74 -7.44 -12.16
N THR A 14 -2.83 -6.92 -10.93
CA THR A 14 -3.96 -6.10 -10.47
C THR A 14 -4.17 -4.88 -11.38
N ALA A 15 -3.11 -4.19 -11.79
CA ALA A 15 -3.23 -3.04 -12.70
C ALA A 15 -3.88 -3.40 -14.04
N LEU A 16 -3.52 -4.54 -14.61
CA LEU A 16 -4.13 -5.03 -15.87
C LEU A 16 -5.60 -5.38 -15.67
N GLU A 17 -5.95 -6.06 -14.58
CA GLU A 17 -7.34 -6.42 -14.27
C GLU A 17 -8.22 -5.19 -14.00
N VAL A 18 -7.70 -4.19 -13.27
CA VAL A 18 -8.40 -2.91 -13.05
C VAL A 18 -8.59 -2.17 -14.38
N ARG A 19 -7.57 -2.16 -15.25
CA ARG A 19 -7.67 -1.54 -16.58
C ARG A 19 -8.65 -2.28 -17.49
N ALA A 20 -8.77 -3.59 -17.36
CA ALA A 20 -9.74 -4.38 -18.11
C ALA A 20 -11.19 -3.98 -17.82
N THR A 21 -11.47 -3.39 -16.65
CA THR A 21 -12.78 -2.82 -16.31
C THR A 21 -12.92 -1.33 -16.66
N GLY A 22 -11.95 -0.73 -17.35
CA GLY A 22 -11.94 0.69 -17.71
C GLY A 22 -11.55 1.65 -16.58
N ILE A 23 -11.18 1.14 -15.39
CA ILE A 23 -10.79 1.96 -14.23
C ILE A 23 -9.30 2.28 -14.30
N ASN A 24 -8.91 3.47 -13.85
CA ASN A 24 -7.53 3.98 -13.92
C ASN A 24 -6.89 4.26 -12.54
N TYR A 25 -7.58 3.98 -11.45
CA TYR A 25 -7.12 4.29 -10.09
C TYR A 25 -7.51 3.16 -9.11
N ALA A 26 -6.53 2.63 -8.38
CA ALA A 26 -6.73 1.63 -7.34
C ALA A 26 -6.44 2.22 -5.94
N PHE A 27 -7.36 2.00 -5.00
CA PHE A 27 -7.18 2.39 -3.60
C PHE A 27 -6.30 1.38 -2.83
N ALA A 28 -5.06 1.23 -3.27
CA ALA A 28 -4.06 0.34 -2.68
C ALA A 28 -2.65 0.95 -2.86
N PRO A 29 -1.69 0.65 -1.98
CA PRO A 29 -1.79 -0.28 -0.84
C PRO A 29 -2.28 0.33 0.48
N CYS A 30 -2.90 -0.52 1.32
CA CYS A 30 -2.93 -0.28 2.75
C CYS A 30 -1.53 -0.51 3.32
N VAL A 31 -0.93 0.54 3.90
CA VAL A 31 0.41 0.52 4.50
C VAL A 31 0.34 0.74 6.02
N ALA A 32 -0.81 0.42 6.61
CA ALA A 32 -0.98 0.36 8.05
C ALA A 32 0.05 -0.60 8.65
N VAL A 33 0.55 -0.26 9.83
CA VAL A 33 1.32 -1.17 10.69
C VAL A 33 0.38 -1.59 11.81
N CYS A 34 -0.29 -2.74 11.66
CA CYS A 34 -1.27 -3.20 12.65
C CYS A 34 -0.58 -3.54 13.97
N ARG A 35 -0.93 -2.85 15.06
CA ARG A 35 -0.37 -3.06 16.40
C ARG A 35 -1.28 -3.85 17.34
N ASP A 36 -2.52 -4.07 16.93
CA ASP A 36 -3.52 -4.82 17.69
C ASP A 36 -4.40 -5.64 16.73
N PRO A 37 -4.31 -6.98 16.71
CA PRO A 37 -5.05 -7.82 15.78
C PRO A 37 -6.56 -7.85 16.02
N ARG A 38 -7.06 -7.24 17.12
CA ARG A 38 -8.49 -7.00 17.31
C ARG A 38 -9.04 -5.98 16.31
N TRP A 39 -8.16 -5.19 15.69
CA TRP A 39 -8.55 -4.29 14.61
C TRP A 39 -9.07 -5.08 13.40
N GLY A 40 -10.33 -4.80 13.04
CA GLY A 40 -11.03 -5.51 11.97
C GLY A 40 -10.38 -5.39 10.59
N ARG A 41 -9.41 -4.48 10.42
CA ARG A 41 -8.63 -4.29 9.19
C ARG A 41 -7.19 -4.77 9.32
N CYS A 42 -6.84 -5.51 10.38
CA CYS A 42 -5.47 -5.98 10.58
C CYS A 42 -4.97 -6.87 9.42
N PHE A 43 -5.88 -7.59 8.75
CA PHE A 43 -5.56 -8.38 7.57
C PHE A 43 -5.16 -7.53 6.34
N GLU A 44 -5.49 -6.23 6.32
CA GLU A 44 -5.06 -5.30 5.27
C GLU A 44 -3.62 -4.80 5.52
N SER A 45 -3.09 -4.97 6.74
CA SER A 45 -1.71 -4.65 7.09
C SER A 45 -0.79 -5.82 6.73
N PHE A 46 0.33 -5.52 6.05
CA PHE A 46 1.30 -6.56 5.71
C PHE A 46 2.00 -7.17 6.93
N SER A 47 2.12 -6.43 8.04
CA SER A 47 2.85 -6.86 9.23
C SER A 47 2.65 -5.88 10.40
N GLU A 48 2.84 -6.37 11.62
CA GLU A 48 3.05 -5.53 12.81
C GLU A 48 4.44 -4.85 12.83
N ASP A 49 5.40 -5.35 12.05
CA ASP A 49 6.75 -4.78 11.92
C ASP A 49 6.86 -3.85 10.69
N PRO A 50 7.20 -2.56 10.89
CA PRO A 50 7.23 -1.55 9.84
C PRO A 50 8.26 -1.82 8.73
N ASN A 51 9.34 -2.58 9.00
CA ASN A 51 10.32 -2.90 7.97
C ASN A 51 9.75 -3.80 6.89
N ILE A 52 8.83 -4.69 7.26
CA ILE A 52 8.14 -5.57 6.32
C ILE A 52 7.10 -4.79 5.53
N VAL A 53 6.33 -3.91 6.19
CA VAL A 53 5.38 -3.02 5.49
C VAL A 53 6.12 -2.16 4.46
N ARG A 54 7.28 -1.60 4.84
CA ARG A 54 8.16 -0.85 3.92
C ARG A 54 8.65 -1.71 2.76
N ALA A 55 9.04 -2.96 2.99
CA ALA A 55 9.46 -3.84 1.90
C ALA A 55 8.31 -4.14 0.92
N MET A 56 7.07 -4.28 1.42
CA MET A 56 5.89 -4.56 0.59
C MET A 56 5.38 -3.37 -0.22
N THR A 57 5.97 -2.17 -0.07
CA THR A 57 5.62 -1.03 -0.93
C THR A 57 5.96 -1.27 -2.41
N GLU A 58 6.67 -2.35 -2.75
CA GLU A 58 6.88 -2.81 -4.13
C GLU A 58 5.58 -3.05 -4.92
N ILE A 59 4.42 -3.19 -4.26
CA ILE A 59 3.12 -3.17 -4.95
C ILE A 59 2.88 -1.86 -5.71
N ILE A 60 3.43 -0.73 -5.26
CA ILE A 60 3.28 0.59 -5.89
C ILE A 60 3.88 0.62 -7.30
N PRO A 61 5.18 0.31 -7.53
CA PRO A 61 5.71 0.20 -8.89
C PRO A 61 5.09 -0.96 -9.68
N GLY A 62 4.55 -2.00 -9.03
CA GLY A 62 3.69 -2.98 -9.70
C GLY A 62 2.46 -2.32 -10.35
N LEU A 63 1.71 -1.55 -9.56
CA LEU A 63 0.49 -0.85 -9.98
C LEU A 63 0.77 0.30 -10.96
N GLN A 64 1.79 1.10 -10.70
CA GLN A 64 2.07 2.36 -11.40
C GLN A 64 3.12 2.24 -12.51
N GLY A 65 3.98 1.21 -12.49
CA GLY A 65 5.19 1.16 -13.32
C GLY A 65 6.44 1.67 -12.57
N GLU A 66 7.62 1.38 -13.13
CA GLU A 66 8.90 1.81 -12.55
C GLU A 66 9.09 3.31 -12.69
N ILE A 67 9.47 3.97 -11.59
CA ILE A 67 9.82 5.39 -11.62
C ILE A 67 11.09 5.55 -12.47
N PRO A 68 11.12 6.46 -13.46
CA PRO A 68 12.31 6.71 -14.27
C PRO A 68 13.52 7.09 -13.42
N VAL A 69 14.73 6.83 -13.92
CA VAL A 69 16.00 7.11 -13.21
C VAL A 69 16.14 8.57 -12.77
N ASN A 70 15.56 9.50 -13.54
CA ASN A 70 15.53 10.94 -13.25
C ASN A 70 14.24 11.40 -12.54
N GLY A 71 13.42 10.46 -12.06
CA GLY A 71 12.20 10.73 -11.32
C GLY A 71 12.48 11.39 -9.97
N ARG A 72 11.59 12.29 -9.55
CA ARG A 72 11.71 13.02 -8.28
C ARG A 72 10.81 12.38 -7.22
N LYS A 73 11.35 12.13 -6.03
CA LYS A 73 10.58 11.67 -4.88
C LYS A 73 9.44 12.64 -4.54
N GLY A 74 8.26 12.11 -4.27
CA GLY A 74 7.06 12.90 -3.91
C GLY A 74 6.30 13.46 -5.11
N VAL A 75 6.72 13.16 -6.34
CA VAL A 75 5.98 13.51 -7.56
C VAL A 75 5.15 12.28 -8.00
N PRO A 76 3.86 12.45 -8.36
CA PRO A 76 3.04 11.35 -8.83
C PRO A 76 3.54 10.79 -10.18
N PHE A 77 3.42 9.48 -10.37
CA PHE A 77 3.86 8.78 -11.58
C PHE A 77 2.89 7.64 -11.93
N VAL A 78 2.60 7.46 -13.22
CA VAL A 78 1.89 6.30 -13.80
C VAL A 78 2.42 6.07 -15.21
N ASP A 79 2.91 4.86 -15.49
CA ASP A 79 3.50 4.46 -16.76
C ASP A 79 2.43 3.96 -17.76
N GLY A 80 1.78 4.90 -18.42
CA GLY A 80 0.92 4.61 -19.57
C GLY A 80 -0.44 3.97 -19.24
N GLN A 81 -1.08 3.41 -20.27
CA GLN A 81 -2.48 3.00 -20.24
C GLN A 81 -2.72 1.61 -19.60
N THR A 82 -1.68 0.80 -19.43
CA THR A 82 -1.76 -0.53 -18.79
C THR A 82 -1.54 -0.47 -17.28
N LYS A 83 -1.18 0.69 -16.74
CA LYS A 83 -0.93 0.95 -15.32
C LYS A 83 -2.03 1.79 -14.70
N VAL A 84 -2.15 1.77 -13.37
CA VAL A 84 -3.15 2.54 -12.63
C VAL A 84 -2.47 3.43 -11.61
N ALA A 85 -3.10 4.56 -11.27
CA ALA A 85 -2.69 5.29 -10.09
C ALA A 85 -2.86 4.41 -8.84
N SER A 86 -1.98 4.57 -7.86
CA SER A 86 -2.06 3.89 -6.55
C SER A 86 -2.34 4.90 -5.45
N SER A 87 -2.77 4.41 -4.28
CA SER A 87 -3.08 5.22 -3.09
C SER A 87 -2.48 4.57 -1.85
N ALA A 88 -1.37 5.10 -1.35
CA ALA A 88 -0.83 4.70 -0.06
C ALA A 88 -1.79 5.20 1.04
N LYS A 89 -2.37 4.28 1.83
CA LYS A 89 -3.41 4.59 2.81
C LYS A 89 -3.24 3.81 4.12
N HIS A 90 -3.80 4.25 5.25
CA HIS A 90 -4.42 5.57 5.48
C HIS A 90 -3.44 6.42 6.29
N PHE A 91 -3.16 7.63 5.82
CA PHE A 91 -2.23 8.52 6.50
C PHE A 91 -2.92 9.20 7.69
N VAL A 92 -2.48 9.07 8.94
CA VAL A 92 -1.44 8.15 9.46
C VAL A 92 -1.88 7.56 10.80
N GLY A 93 -1.32 6.40 11.16
CA GLY A 93 -1.55 5.77 12.47
C GLY A 93 -2.82 4.93 12.56
N ASP A 94 -3.44 4.60 11.43
CA ASP A 94 -4.68 3.81 11.35
C ASP A 94 -4.57 2.41 11.99
N GLY A 95 -3.39 1.77 11.96
CA GLY A 95 -3.14 0.49 12.61
C GLY A 95 -2.82 0.54 14.11
N GLY A 96 -2.75 1.73 14.72
CA GLY A 96 -2.29 1.95 16.10
C GLY A 96 -3.40 2.29 17.11
N THR A 97 -4.66 2.14 16.73
CA THR A 97 -5.77 2.65 17.54
C THR A 97 -5.92 1.93 18.87
N THR A 98 -6.43 2.67 19.87
CA THR A 98 -6.63 2.17 21.23
C THR A 98 -7.55 0.94 21.23
N ARG A 99 -7.00 -0.19 21.69
CA ARG A 99 -7.64 -1.52 21.72
C ARG A 99 -8.03 -2.07 20.33
N GLY A 100 -7.42 -1.58 19.25
CA GLY A 100 -7.74 -1.98 17.88
C GLY A 100 -9.15 -1.60 17.44
N ILE A 101 -9.78 -0.59 18.05
CA ILE A 101 -11.12 -0.16 17.63
C ILE A 101 -10.97 0.62 16.31
N ASN A 102 -11.71 0.22 15.28
CA ASN A 102 -11.65 0.89 13.98
C ASN A 102 -12.03 2.38 14.10
N GLU A 103 -11.31 3.26 13.41
CA GLU A 103 -11.52 4.72 13.40
C GLU A 103 -11.40 5.41 14.77
N ASN A 104 -10.80 4.73 15.76
CA ASN A 104 -10.59 5.26 17.10
C ASN A 104 -9.23 5.99 17.23
N ASP A 105 -8.98 6.55 18.41
CA ASP A 105 -7.79 7.34 18.71
C ASP A 105 -6.51 6.49 18.78
N THR A 106 -5.43 6.97 18.16
CA THR A 106 -4.08 6.41 18.22
C THR A 106 -3.23 7.25 19.16
N VAL A 107 -2.93 6.72 20.34
CA VAL A 107 -2.17 7.42 21.39
C VAL A 107 -0.73 6.93 21.39
N ILE A 108 0.21 7.80 21.00
CA ILE A 108 1.65 7.51 20.95
C ILE A 108 2.44 8.80 21.20
N ASP A 109 3.71 8.67 21.60
CA ASP A 109 4.67 9.77 21.71
C ASP A 109 5.35 10.10 20.37
N PHE A 110 6.14 11.19 20.37
CA PHE A 110 6.87 11.72 19.21
C PHE A 110 8.35 11.35 19.25
#